data_AF-A0A486P718-F1
#
_entry.id   AF-A0A486P718-F1
#
_cell.length_a   1.000
_cell.length_b   1.000
_cell.length_c   1.000
_cell.angle_alpha   90.00
_cell.angle_beta   90.00
_cell.angle_gamma   90.00
#
_symmetry.space_group_name_H-M   'P 1'
#
loop_
_entity.id
_entity.type
_entity.pdbx_description
1 polymer ?
#
loop_
_entity_poly.entity_id
_entity_poly.type
_entity_poly.pdbx_seq_one_letter_code
_entity_poly.pdbx_strand_id
1 'polypeptide(L)'
;MAELNPPLGTTTPEIFLDNVKRADELVNGPAGTVNDRGGEPLDTWRQMMAKNDEVRQNIIPLGKQYQTLAAAQADIANIPEGSTTFVRSIDDAFLAIEYRNVGGTLTATGRTMDAGGNIRQAPLSVNLVEFTDPLGFSHSRIRADGGFETPMSLLDEDEISSGNLSLVHDPHFDGGKLMLSDELGFSVPATEDSENGNVDPGEVTVDLPPQTAAYALLSKMRAALEDVCIIINSDSTGITQDTDPVNGVFKKWTRKLAEFLAGNYPAYTVNYYSWISGAYSSPETIQVGTAGKTLHFYNAAVAGTQPLYLMGQYFETAYVPRQADLIIFNHGHNTDNNVPASTHMGMDLAILYTMLQRHPNAGAIIVSQNPLRDSDNGTVRSNGARQAAITAGFSLVDVFQLFQNAGKPSAWYMDNIHPNATGDAKIFDLVKNLFVWPASPSRFIPGLAAGTSLLMNGDFTTWSEGLNAPDGWRLTGCTAERDFSNVESGAYGLRLTQTDTVETYAATTLPAALVKRLRGKTVVLAARVFVPSTSTRGNCGTVQIPEISNNRPYGTPSGGRGGFIWKATVITVPTTATALTVRAVLDTAGGAAGNWCTFDRLTLTAGTIPQDFY
;
A
#
# COMPACT_ATOMS: atom_id res chain seq x y z
N MET A 1 -76.89 1.89 -47.37
CA MET A 1 -77.90 2.89 -47.77
C MET A 1 -77.21 4.23 -47.85
N ALA A 2 -77.26 4.82 -49.05
CA ALA A 2 -76.89 6.17 -49.48
C ALA A 2 -75.85 6.96 -48.64
N GLU A 3 -74.67 7.09 -49.23
CA GLU A 3 -73.65 8.11 -48.99
C GLU A 3 -74.22 9.52 -49.22
N LEU A 4 -74.08 10.41 -48.23
CA LEU A 4 -74.49 11.82 -48.33
C LEU A 4 -73.52 12.75 -47.60
N ASN A 5 -72.22 12.50 -47.75
CA ASN A 5 -71.20 13.54 -47.57
C ASN A 5 -70.73 13.98 -48.96
N PRO A 6 -71.31 15.05 -49.55
CA PRO A 6 -70.82 15.59 -50.81
C PRO A 6 -69.31 15.90 -50.72
N PRO A 7 -68.49 15.64 -51.76
CA PRO A 7 -67.04 15.86 -51.69
C PRO A 7 -66.69 17.30 -51.32
N LEU A 8 -65.57 17.48 -50.61
CA LEU A 8 -65.01 18.80 -50.26
C LEU A 8 -64.98 19.69 -51.51
N GLY A 9 -65.65 20.85 -51.46
CA GLY A 9 -65.75 21.78 -52.59
C GLY A 9 -67.04 21.72 -53.44
N THR A 10 -68.12 21.10 -52.97
CA THR A 10 -69.43 21.11 -53.65
C THR A 10 -70.28 22.33 -53.23
N THR A 11 -70.60 23.19 -54.20
CA THR A 11 -71.20 24.52 -54.01
C THR A 11 -72.73 24.50 -54.14
N THR A 12 -73.44 23.92 -53.17
CA THR A 12 -74.88 24.21 -52.99
C THR A 12 -75.07 25.33 -51.95
N PRO A 13 -76.02 26.26 -52.14
CA PRO A 13 -76.17 27.42 -51.26
C PRO A 13 -76.37 27.09 -49.78
N GLU A 14 -77.08 25.99 -49.49
CA GLU A 14 -77.35 25.53 -48.13
C GLU A 14 -76.07 25.04 -47.45
N ILE A 15 -75.24 24.26 -48.16
CA ILE A 15 -73.95 23.78 -47.65
C ILE A 15 -72.98 24.95 -47.46
N PHE A 16 -73.00 25.93 -48.36
CA PHE A 16 -72.20 27.14 -48.21
C PHE A 16 -72.61 27.93 -46.96
N LEU A 17 -73.91 28.14 -46.75
CA LEU A 17 -74.42 28.84 -45.57
C LEU A 17 -74.09 28.10 -44.27
N ASP A 18 -74.21 26.77 -44.23
CA ASP A 18 -73.87 25.96 -43.06
C ASP A 18 -72.36 26.00 -42.78
N ASN A 19 -71.52 25.99 -43.82
CA ASN A 19 -70.08 26.17 -43.66
C ASN A 19 -69.73 27.56 -43.13
N VAL A 20 -70.40 28.61 -43.60
CA VAL A 20 -70.17 29.99 -43.12
C VAL A 20 -70.58 30.13 -41.66
N LYS A 21 -71.74 29.59 -41.26
CA LYS A 21 -72.17 29.59 -39.84
C LYS A 21 -71.19 28.83 -38.96
N ARG A 22 -70.75 27.65 -39.39
CA ARG A 22 -69.78 26.85 -38.63
C ARG A 22 -68.42 27.53 -38.52
N ALA A 23 -67.97 28.18 -39.59
CA ALA A 23 -66.74 28.97 -39.54
C ALA A 23 -66.86 30.15 -38.57
N ASP A 24 -68.01 30.84 -38.55
CA ASP A 24 -68.27 31.91 -37.60
C ASP A 24 -68.30 31.38 -36.14
N GLU A 25 -68.92 30.24 -35.88
CA GLU A 25 -68.92 29.61 -34.56
C GLU A 25 -67.51 29.15 -34.13
N LEU A 26 -66.71 28.60 -35.05
CA LEU A 26 -65.34 28.18 -34.76
C LEU A 26 -64.43 29.37 -34.46
N VAL A 27 -64.57 30.48 -35.18
CA VAL A 27 -63.66 31.64 -35.05
C VAL A 27 -64.13 32.62 -33.98
N ASN A 28 -65.42 32.93 -33.95
CA ASN A 28 -66.01 33.99 -33.12
C ASN A 28 -66.87 33.46 -31.95
N GLY A 29 -67.12 32.15 -31.88
CA GLY A 29 -67.90 31.52 -30.82
C GLY A 29 -67.19 31.44 -29.46
N PRO A 30 -67.92 31.08 -28.39
CA PRO A 30 -67.34 30.88 -27.07
C PRO A 30 -66.36 29.69 -27.05
N ALA A 31 -65.60 29.55 -25.96
CA ALA A 31 -64.66 28.46 -25.79
C ALA A 31 -65.42 27.11 -25.68
N GLY A 32 -65.19 26.19 -26.61
CA GLY A 32 -65.86 24.90 -26.69
C GLY A 32 -65.43 24.10 -27.92
N THR A 33 -66.22 23.09 -28.29
CA THR A 33 -66.02 22.27 -29.50
C THR A 33 -67.23 22.34 -30.43
N VAL A 34 -66.99 22.44 -31.73
CA VAL A 34 -68.01 22.41 -32.78
C VAL A 34 -67.65 21.29 -33.76
N ASN A 35 -68.59 20.39 -34.06
CA ASN A 35 -68.33 19.28 -34.97
C ASN A 35 -68.13 19.77 -36.40
N ASP A 36 -67.14 19.20 -37.08
CA ASP A 36 -66.89 19.40 -38.48
C ASP A 36 -67.95 18.68 -39.35
N ARG A 37 -67.70 18.63 -40.65
CA ARG A 37 -68.66 18.03 -41.59
C ARG A 37 -68.67 16.50 -41.55
N GLY A 38 -67.57 15.88 -41.12
CA GLY A 38 -67.49 14.44 -40.85
C GLY A 38 -68.11 14.05 -39.50
N GLY A 39 -68.44 15.03 -38.65
CA GLY A 39 -68.94 14.81 -37.30
C GLY A 39 -67.85 14.83 -36.23
N GLU A 40 -66.61 15.16 -36.61
CA GLU A 40 -65.46 15.20 -35.70
C GLU A 40 -65.39 16.54 -34.95
N PRO A 41 -65.23 16.54 -33.62
CA PRO A 41 -65.21 17.78 -32.84
C PRO A 41 -63.94 18.61 -33.12
N LEU A 42 -64.13 19.89 -33.47
CA LEU A 42 -63.05 20.87 -33.60
C LEU A 42 -63.12 21.90 -32.47
N ASP A 43 -61.99 22.22 -31.86
CA ASP A 43 -61.89 23.28 -30.86
C ASP A 43 -62.15 24.65 -31.49
N THR A 44 -62.92 25.51 -30.83
CA THR A 44 -63.06 26.92 -31.25
C THR A 44 -61.76 27.69 -31.01
N TRP A 45 -61.58 28.82 -31.70
CA TRP A 45 -60.40 29.67 -31.55
C TRP A 45 -60.17 30.09 -30.09
N ARG A 46 -61.23 30.45 -29.37
CA ARG A 46 -61.12 30.79 -27.94
C ARG A 46 -60.71 29.59 -27.07
N GLN A 47 -61.16 28.38 -27.40
CA GLN A 47 -60.74 27.15 -26.71
C GLN A 47 -59.26 26.84 -26.99
N MET A 48 -58.81 26.99 -28.24
CA MET A 48 -57.40 26.84 -28.61
C MET A 48 -56.52 27.88 -27.91
N MET A 49 -56.99 29.12 -27.77
CA MET A 49 -56.27 30.15 -26.99
C MET A 49 -56.17 29.76 -25.51
N ALA A 50 -57.26 29.30 -24.89
CA ALA A 50 -57.25 28.88 -23.48
C ALA A 50 -56.32 27.68 -23.25
N LYS A 51 -56.38 26.66 -24.12
CA LYS A 51 -55.47 25.52 -24.09
C LYS A 51 -54.02 25.95 -24.33
N ASN A 52 -53.75 26.87 -25.24
CA ASN A 52 -52.41 27.43 -25.45
C ASN A 52 -51.90 28.22 -24.24
N ASP A 53 -52.78 28.90 -23.50
CA ASP A 53 -52.40 29.66 -22.31
C ASP A 53 -52.10 28.73 -21.13
N GLU A 54 -52.91 27.67 -20.94
CA GLU A 54 -52.62 26.57 -20.01
C GLU A 54 -51.30 25.87 -20.36
N VAL A 55 -51.09 25.57 -21.66
CA VAL A 55 -49.84 25.00 -22.16
C VAL A 55 -48.66 25.95 -21.94
N ARG A 56 -48.82 27.28 -22.09
CA ARG A 56 -47.77 28.25 -21.76
C ARG A 56 -47.46 28.27 -20.27
N GLN A 57 -48.46 28.16 -19.41
CA GLN A 57 -48.27 28.12 -17.96
C GLN A 57 -47.58 26.82 -17.51
N ASN A 58 -47.81 25.71 -18.20
CA ASN A 58 -47.29 24.38 -17.84
C ASN A 58 -45.99 23.99 -18.59
N ILE A 59 -45.72 24.54 -19.78
CA ILE A 59 -44.53 24.24 -20.63
C ILE A 59 -43.50 25.38 -20.59
N ILE A 60 -43.66 26.40 -19.74
CA ILE A 60 -42.56 27.26 -19.26
C ILE A 60 -42.14 26.81 -17.85
N PRO A 61 -41.59 25.59 -17.66
CA PRO A 61 -41.28 25.06 -16.33
C PRO A 61 -40.09 25.74 -15.63
N LEU A 62 -39.51 26.83 -16.18
CA LEU A 62 -38.35 27.53 -15.60
C LEU A 62 -38.49 29.06 -15.53
N GLY A 63 -39.68 29.60 -15.83
CA GLY A 63 -39.87 31.06 -15.94
C GLY A 63 -39.16 31.70 -17.14
N LYS A 64 -39.33 33.02 -17.30
CA LYS A 64 -38.68 33.84 -18.34
C LYS A 64 -37.17 33.94 -18.03
N GLN A 65 -36.31 33.59 -18.99
CA GLN A 65 -34.87 33.82 -18.86
C GLN A 65 -34.54 35.29 -19.15
N TYR A 66 -33.82 35.94 -18.24
CA TYR A 66 -33.43 37.35 -18.39
C TYR A 66 -31.98 37.47 -18.84
N GLN A 67 -31.68 38.40 -19.75
CA GLN A 67 -30.30 38.64 -20.19
C GLN A 67 -29.47 39.40 -19.15
N THR A 68 -30.10 40.23 -18.30
CA THR A 68 -29.40 41.05 -17.30
C THR A 68 -30.17 41.07 -15.99
N LEU A 69 -29.45 41.25 -14.88
CA LEU A 69 -30.04 41.32 -13.55
C LEU A 69 -31.00 42.52 -13.42
N ALA A 70 -30.67 43.65 -14.05
CA ALA A 70 -31.53 44.83 -14.06
C ALA A 70 -32.88 44.57 -14.74
N ALA A 71 -32.89 43.80 -15.84
CA ALA A 71 -34.14 43.43 -16.52
C ALA A 71 -34.99 42.47 -15.67
N ALA A 72 -34.36 41.52 -14.96
CA ALA A 72 -35.06 40.66 -14.01
C ALA A 72 -35.62 41.45 -12.82
N GLN A 73 -34.86 42.41 -12.31
CA GLN A 73 -35.27 43.26 -11.19
C GLN A 73 -36.42 44.22 -11.55
N ALA A 74 -36.49 44.68 -12.81
CA ALA A 74 -37.61 45.48 -13.30
C ALA A 74 -38.91 44.68 -13.45
N ASP A 75 -38.81 43.35 -13.59
CA ASP A 75 -39.93 42.43 -13.77
C ASP A 75 -40.34 41.73 -12.44
N ILE A 76 -39.93 42.30 -11.31
CA ILE A 76 -40.07 41.69 -9.99
C ILE A 76 -41.52 41.35 -9.61
N ALA A 77 -42.50 42.10 -10.14
CA ALA A 77 -43.92 41.83 -9.92
C ALA A 77 -44.36 40.44 -10.40
N ASN A 78 -43.64 39.85 -11.38
CA ASN A 78 -43.89 38.53 -11.93
C ASN A 78 -42.99 37.42 -11.32
N ILE A 79 -42.15 37.77 -10.34
CA ILE A 79 -41.29 36.84 -9.60
C ILE A 79 -41.74 36.87 -8.14
N PRO A 80 -42.63 35.96 -7.69
CA PRO A 80 -43.15 36.00 -6.33
C PRO A 80 -42.07 36.00 -5.26
N GLU A 81 -42.35 36.60 -4.10
CA GLU A 81 -41.41 36.60 -2.98
C GLU A 81 -41.07 35.16 -2.55
N GLY A 82 -39.78 34.89 -2.33
CA GLY A 82 -39.25 33.56 -2.03
C GLY A 82 -38.94 32.70 -3.26
N SER A 83 -39.48 33.03 -4.43
CA SER A 83 -39.20 32.31 -5.68
C SER A 83 -37.85 32.66 -6.28
N THR A 84 -37.33 31.77 -7.12
CA THR A 84 -36.07 31.97 -7.84
C THR A 84 -36.29 32.25 -9.33
N THR A 85 -35.34 32.97 -9.92
CA THR A 85 -35.23 33.22 -11.36
C THR A 85 -33.77 33.06 -11.81
N PHE A 86 -33.55 32.87 -13.10
CA PHE A 86 -32.22 32.72 -13.68
C PHE A 86 -31.89 33.90 -14.61
N VAL A 87 -30.71 34.48 -14.41
CA VAL A 87 -30.17 35.55 -15.24
C VAL A 87 -28.96 35.01 -16.02
N ARG A 88 -28.92 35.24 -17.32
CA ARG A 88 -27.82 34.79 -18.19
C ARG A 88 -26.47 35.28 -17.66
N SER A 89 -25.51 34.38 -17.57
CA SER A 89 -24.15 34.71 -17.16
C SER A 89 -23.42 35.41 -18.31
N ILE A 90 -22.54 36.36 -17.96
CA ILE A 90 -21.54 36.93 -18.88
C ILE A 90 -20.19 36.20 -18.79
N ASP A 91 -20.05 35.29 -17.82
CA ASP A 91 -18.90 34.42 -17.61
C ASP A 91 -19.15 33.09 -18.35
N ASP A 92 -18.16 32.66 -19.14
CA ASP A 92 -18.18 31.41 -19.91
C ASP A 92 -18.26 30.14 -19.04
N ALA A 93 -18.03 30.27 -17.72
CA ALA A 93 -18.11 29.16 -16.78
C ALA A 93 -19.55 28.64 -16.53
N PHE A 94 -20.59 29.45 -16.79
CA PHE A 94 -21.99 29.10 -16.49
C PHE A 94 -22.94 29.65 -17.56
N LEU A 95 -24.10 29.03 -17.77
CA LEU A 95 -25.13 29.58 -18.67
C LEU A 95 -25.96 30.66 -17.97
N ALA A 96 -26.26 30.49 -16.68
CA ALA A 96 -27.04 31.44 -15.91
C ALA A 96 -26.73 31.37 -14.41
N ILE A 97 -27.03 32.45 -13.70
CA ILE A 97 -26.89 32.57 -12.25
C ILE A 97 -28.31 32.65 -11.64
N GLU A 98 -28.54 31.91 -10.57
CA GLU A 98 -29.83 31.91 -9.86
C GLU A 98 -29.90 33.08 -8.86
N TYR A 99 -31.02 33.80 -8.91
CA TYR A 99 -31.38 34.84 -7.95
C TYR A 99 -32.69 34.50 -7.27
N ARG A 100 -32.83 34.86 -5.99
CA ARG A 100 -34.08 34.76 -5.22
C ARG A 100 -34.65 36.14 -4.97
N ASN A 101 -35.96 36.29 -5.12
CA ASN A 101 -36.66 37.49 -4.65
C ASN A 101 -36.77 37.47 -3.12
N VAL A 102 -36.08 38.40 -2.46
CA VAL A 102 -36.12 38.62 -1.01
C VAL A 102 -36.69 40.02 -0.78
N GLY A 103 -37.96 40.13 -0.37
CA GLY A 103 -38.60 41.42 -0.08
C GLY A 103 -38.65 42.40 -1.24
N GLY A 104 -38.75 41.93 -2.49
CA GLY A 104 -38.77 42.76 -3.70
C GLY A 104 -37.39 43.04 -4.31
N THR A 105 -36.33 42.47 -3.75
CA THR A 105 -34.95 42.61 -4.27
C THR A 105 -34.36 41.25 -4.63
N LEU A 106 -33.83 41.12 -5.83
CA LEU A 106 -33.16 39.90 -6.30
C LEU A 106 -31.77 39.79 -5.68
N THR A 107 -31.57 38.72 -4.92
CA THR A 107 -30.30 38.40 -4.27
C THR A 107 -29.75 37.09 -4.84
N ALA A 108 -28.46 37.07 -5.19
CA ALA A 108 -27.81 35.86 -5.70
C ALA A 108 -27.84 34.76 -4.63
N THR A 109 -28.23 33.55 -5.02
CA THR A 109 -28.30 32.42 -4.09
C THR A 109 -26.97 31.65 -3.98
N GLY A 110 -26.03 31.93 -4.89
CA GLY A 110 -24.81 31.15 -5.07
C GLY A 110 -24.98 29.91 -5.95
N ARG A 111 -26.19 29.61 -6.43
CA ARG A 111 -26.45 28.49 -7.37
C ARG A 111 -26.37 28.98 -8.82
N THR A 112 -25.83 28.15 -9.71
CA THR A 112 -25.66 28.42 -11.14
C THR A 112 -26.29 27.33 -11.99
N MET A 113 -26.67 27.67 -13.22
CA MET A 113 -27.00 26.71 -14.26
C MET A 113 -25.74 26.46 -15.08
N ASP A 114 -25.15 25.28 -14.91
CA ASP A 114 -23.91 24.90 -15.57
C ASP A 114 -24.10 24.71 -17.07
N ALA A 115 -23.07 25.00 -17.86
CA ALA A 115 -23.16 25.00 -19.32
C ALA A 115 -23.28 23.64 -20.01
N GLY A 116 -23.55 22.57 -19.25
CA GLY A 116 -23.68 21.23 -19.80
C GLY A 116 -22.36 20.76 -20.42
N GLY A 117 -21.36 20.55 -19.58
CA GLY A 117 -20.16 19.79 -19.90
C GLY A 117 -19.90 18.82 -18.77
N ASN A 118 -20.56 17.66 -18.81
CA ASN A 118 -20.08 16.53 -18.02
C ASN A 118 -18.65 16.25 -18.50
N ILE A 119 -17.72 16.22 -17.55
CA ILE A 119 -16.26 16.05 -17.71
C ILE A 119 -15.51 17.38 -17.87
N ARG A 120 -15.18 17.99 -16.72
CA ARG A 120 -13.99 18.85 -16.62
C ARG A 120 -12.76 17.94 -16.82
N GLN A 121 -12.16 18.02 -18.00
CA GLN A 121 -10.84 17.48 -18.26
C GLN A 121 -9.82 18.32 -17.46
N ALA A 122 -9.51 17.89 -16.23
CA ALA A 122 -8.22 18.17 -15.61
C ALA A 122 -7.18 17.23 -16.25
N PRO A 123 -5.90 17.61 -16.33
CA PRO A 123 -4.99 17.05 -17.33
C PRO A 123 -4.69 15.56 -17.06
N LEU A 124 -4.91 14.75 -18.10
CA LEU A 124 -4.36 13.41 -18.33
C LEU A 124 -4.53 12.38 -17.20
N SER A 125 -5.71 11.78 -17.09
CA SER A 125 -5.89 10.45 -16.49
C SER A 125 -6.58 9.54 -17.50
N VAL A 126 -6.08 8.31 -17.62
CA VAL A 126 -6.61 7.24 -18.50
C VAL A 126 -7.91 6.61 -17.97
N ASN A 127 -8.48 7.16 -16.89
CA ASN A 127 -9.65 6.63 -16.19
C ASN A 127 -10.87 7.53 -16.37
N LEU A 128 -12.03 6.92 -16.62
CA LEU A 128 -13.30 7.59 -16.87
C LEU A 128 -13.93 8.17 -15.59
N VAL A 129 -13.82 7.45 -14.46
CA VAL A 129 -14.31 7.89 -13.13
C VAL A 129 -13.42 7.29 -12.03
N GLU A 130 -12.98 8.12 -11.09
CA GLU A 130 -12.20 7.69 -9.91
C GLU A 130 -12.97 8.01 -8.63
N PHE A 131 -13.16 7.00 -7.76
CA PHE A 131 -13.85 7.16 -6.48
C PHE A 131 -12.82 7.40 -5.38
N THR A 132 -12.61 8.68 -5.05
CA THR A 132 -11.63 9.10 -4.04
C THR A 132 -12.31 9.55 -2.75
N ASP A 133 -11.76 9.18 -1.60
CA ASP A 133 -12.24 9.70 -0.30
C ASP A 133 -11.66 11.11 0.01
N PRO A 134 -12.16 11.81 1.05
CA PRO A 134 -11.70 13.17 1.39
C PRO A 134 -10.21 13.29 1.76
N LEU A 135 -9.49 12.17 1.88
CA LEU A 135 -8.06 12.10 2.20
C LEU A 135 -7.21 11.73 0.97
N GLY A 136 -7.80 11.60 -0.22
CA GLY A 136 -7.08 11.36 -1.48
C GLY A 136 -6.91 9.88 -1.85
N PHE A 137 -7.55 8.94 -1.15
CA PHE A 137 -7.42 7.51 -1.46
C PHE A 137 -8.46 7.02 -2.48
N SER A 138 -7.97 6.51 -3.61
CA SER A 138 -8.76 5.85 -4.65
C SER A 138 -9.24 4.48 -4.17
N HIS A 139 -10.57 4.26 -4.11
CA HIS A 139 -11.17 3.00 -3.67
C HIS A 139 -11.63 2.13 -4.84
N SER A 140 -11.92 2.72 -5.98
CA SER A 140 -12.29 2.03 -7.21
C SER A 140 -12.14 2.97 -8.39
N ARG A 141 -11.90 2.44 -9.58
CA ARG A 141 -11.89 3.23 -10.82
C ARG A 141 -12.64 2.53 -11.94
N ILE A 142 -13.30 3.32 -12.77
CA ILE A 142 -13.82 2.89 -14.07
C ILE A 142 -12.83 3.38 -15.12
N ARG A 143 -12.23 2.46 -15.87
CA ARG A 143 -11.26 2.75 -16.92
C ARG A 143 -11.95 3.22 -18.20
N ALA A 144 -11.20 3.83 -19.11
CA ALA A 144 -11.73 4.33 -20.39
C ALA A 144 -12.24 3.23 -21.33
N ASP A 145 -11.81 1.98 -21.13
CA ASP A 145 -12.24 0.79 -21.88
C ASP A 145 -13.50 0.11 -21.27
N GLY A 146 -14.05 0.64 -20.17
CA GLY A 146 -15.21 0.06 -19.50
C GLY A 146 -14.87 -0.91 -18.37
N GLY A 147 -13.59 -1.20 -18.12
CA GLY A 147 -13.17 -2.01 -16.98
C GLY A 147 -13.46 -1.35 -15.61
N PHE A 148 -13.76 -2.16 -14.61
CA PHE A 148 -13.99 -1.75 -13.22
C PHE A 148 -12.96 -2.37 -12.28
N GLU A 149 -12.19 -1.54 -11.60
CA GLU A 149 -11.10 -1.97 -10.70
C GLU A 149 -11.40 -1.60 -9.26
N THR A 150 -11.18 -2.56 -8.35
CA THR A 150 -11.23 -2.40 -6.89
C THR A 150 -10.00 -3.06 -6.24
N PRO A 151 -9.62 -2.72 -5.00
CA PRO A 151 -8.40 -3.19 -4.34
C PRO A 151 -8.18 -4.71 -4.27
N MET A 152 -9.20 -5.54 -4.53
CA MET A 152 -9.06 -7.00 -4.55
C MET A 152 -9.79 -7.67 -5.71
N SER A 153 -10.37 -6.92 -6.64
CA SER A 153 -11.09 -7.48 -7.78
C SER A 153 -11.01 -6.55 -8.99
N LEU A 154 -10.66 -7.12 -10.14
CA LEU A 154 -10.67 -6.47 -11.45
C LEU A 154 -11.75 -7.15 -12.30
N LEU A 155 -12.59 -6.33 -12.94
CA LEU A 155 -13.51 -6.73 -13.99
C LEU A 155 -13.06 -6.02 -15.26
N ASP A 156 -12.40 -6.75 -16.16
CA ASP A 156 -12.01 -6.32 -17.49
C ASP A 156 -13.09 -6.67 -18.52
N GLU A 157 -12.89 -6.29 -19.79
CA GLU A 157 -13.83 -6.61 -20.88
C GLU A 157 -14.01 -8.14 -21.05
N ASP A 158 -12.93 -8.89 -20.85
CA ASP A 158 -12.88 -10.36 -21.00
C ASP A 158 -12.32 -11.10 -19.76
N GLU A 159 -12.08 -10.43 -18.63
CA GLU A 159 -11.44 -11.03 -17.45
C GLU A 159 -12.13 -10.65 -16.13
N ILE A 160 -12.29 -11.62 -15.23
CA ILE A 160 -12.62 -11.38 -13.82
C ILE A 160 -11.46 -11.89 -12.98
N SER A 161 -10.71 -11.01 -12.31
CA SER A 161 -9.62 -11.43 -11.44
C SER A 161 -9.76 -10.94 -10.00
N SER A 162 -9.28 -11.76 -9.06
CA SER A 162 -9.21 -11.46 -7.64
C SER A 162 -7.96 -12.08 -7.03
N GLY A 163 -7.00 -11.24 -6.64
CA GLY A 163 -5.68 -11.71 -6.23
C GLY A 163 -4.98 -12.46 -7.37
N ASN A 164 -4.54 -13.70 -7.11
CA ASN A 164 -3.85 -14.54 -8.10
C ASN A 164 -4.78 -15.43 -8.94
N LEU A 165 -6.10 -15.26 -8.81
CA LEU A 165 -7.09 -16.03 -9.56
C LEU A 165 -7.74 -15.14 -10.61
N SER A 166 -7.65 -15.52 -11.88
CA SER A 166 -8.38 -14.89 -12.99
C SER A 166 -9.29 -15.88 -13.70
N LEU A 167 -10.42 -15.39 -14.18
CA LEU A 167 -11.35 -16.05 -15.07
C LEU A 167 -11.35 -15.25 -16.36
N VAL A 168 -10.77 -15.80 -17.43
CA VAL A 168 -10.62 -15.10 -18.71
C VAL A 168 -11.51 -15.78 -19.75
N HIS A 169 -12.24 -14.98 -20.52
CA HIS A 169 -12.94 -15.41 -21.73
C HIS A 169 -12.01 -15.18 -22.94
N ASP A 170 -11.15 -16.16 -23.23
CA ASP A 170 -10.22 -16.06 -24.37
C ASP A 170 -10.85 -16.64 -25.66
N PRO A 171 -11.02 -15.83 -26.72
CA PRO A 171 -11.65 -16.23 -27.97
C PRO A 171 -10.83 -17.23 -28.81
N HIS A 172 -9.60 -17.55 -28.43
CA HIS A 172 -8.79 -18.59 -29.08
C HIS A 172 -9.14 -20.02 -28.64
N PHE A 173 -9.96 -20.16 -27.59
CA PHE A 173 -10.42 -21.46 -27.08
C PHE A 173 -11.90 -21.69 -27.35
N ASP A 174 -12.29 -22.96 -27.41
CA ASP A 174 -13.67 -23.37 -27.73
C ASP A 174 -14.65 -22.85 -26.65
N GLY A 175 -15.71 -22.16 -27.07
CA GLY A 175 -16.62 -21.36 -26.21
C GLY A 175 -17.48 -22.17 -25.21
N GLY A 176 -17.18 -23.46 -25.02
CA GLY A 176 -17.85 -24.36 -24.09
C GLY A 176 -17.05 -24.71 -22.83
N LYS A 177 -15.84 -24.19 -22.64
CA LYS A 177 -14.95 -24.61 -21.54
C LYS A 177 -14.58 -23.46 -20.60
N LEU A 178 -14.76 -23.68 -19.31
CA LEU A 178 -14.21 -22.82 -18.25
C LEU A 178 -12.72 -23.13 -18.08
N MET A 179 -11.86 -22.13 -18.18
CA MET A 179 -10.40 -22.28 -18.04
C MET A 179 -9.93 -21.61 -16.75
N LEU A 180 -8.98 -22.23 -16.04
CA LEU A 180 -8.22 -21.61 -14.96
C LEU A 180 -6.84 -21.27 -15.49
N SER A 181 -6.44 -20.00 -15.38
CA SER A 181 -5.18 -19.49 -15.93
C SER A 181 -4.33 -18.81 -14.86
N ASP A 182 -3.00 -18.89 -14.99
CA ASP A 182 -2.06 -18.14 -14.15
C ASP A 182 -1.52 -16.87 -14.86
N GLU A 183 -0.81 -16.02 -14.12
CA GLU A 183 -0.18 -14.78 -14.64
C GLU A 183 0.88 -15.04 -15.74
N LEU A 184 1.30 -16.28 -15.95
CA LEU A 184 2.32 -16.67 -16.93
C LEU A 184 1.71 -17.23 -18.22
N GLY A 185 0.37 -17.26 -18.32
CA GLY A 185 -0.36 -17.74 -19.49
C GLY A 185 -0.55 -19.26 -19.52
N PHE A 186 -0.29 -19.96 -18.42
CA PHE A 186 -0.58 -21.39 -18.32
C PHE A 186 -2.06 -21.58 -18.01
N SER A 187 -2.79 -22.29 -18.88
CA SER A 187 -4.25 -22.44 -18.79
C SER A 187 -4.65 -23.91 -18.76
N VAL A 188 -5.50 -24.30 -17.81
CA VAL A 188 -6.06 -25.66 -17.70
C VAL A 188 -7.59 -25.62 -17.77
N PRO A 189 -8.23 -26.58 -18.47
CA PRO A 189 -9.70 -26.67 -18.46
C PRO A 189 -10.18 -27.10 -17.07
N ALA A 190 -11.13 -26.37 -16.52
CA ALA A 190 -11.78 -26.70 -15.25
C ALA A 190 -12.65 -27.96 -15.34
N THR A 191 -12.98 -28.41 -16.57
CA THR A 191 -13.70 -29.66 -16.85
C THR A 191 -13.24 -30.29 -18.16
N GLU A 192 -12.93 -31.59 -18.15
CA GLU A 192 -12.94 -32.42 -19.36
C GLU A 192 -14.32 -33.08 -19.51
N ASP A 193 -14.81 -33.17 -20.75
CA ASP A 193 -15.96 -34.02 -21.07
C ASP A 193 -15.57 -35.48 -20.84
N SER A 194 -16.11 -36.11 -19.79
CA SER A 194 -16.08 -37.56 -19.68
C SER A 194 -17.31 -38.13 -20.39
N GLU A 195 -17.10 -39.08 -21.30
CA GLU A 195 -18.18 -39.80 -22.02
C GLU A 195 -19.14 -40.59 -21.11
N ASN A 196 -19.02 -40.54 -19.78
CA ASN A 196 -19.82 -41.36 -18.87
C ASN A 196 -20.37 -40.62 -17.62
N GLY A 197 -20.51 -39.29 -17.67
CA GLY A 197 -21.37 -38.56 -16.71
C GLY A 197 -20.95 -38.65 -15.24
N ASN A 198 -19.69 -38.94 -14.95
CA ASN A 198 -19.15 -38.92 -13.59
C ASN A 198 -17.88 -38.07 -13.58
N VAL A 199 -18.05 -36.76 -13.41
CA VAL A 199 -16.96 -35.85 -13.07
C VAL A 199 -17.06 -35.55 -11.58
N ASP A 200 -16.49 -36.45 -10.77
CA ASP A 200 -15.80 -35.99 -9.58
C ASP A 200 -14.63 -35.18 -10.13
N PRO A 201 -14.51 -33.85 -9.91
CA PRO A 201 -13.33 -33.12 -10.31
C PRO A 201 -12.21 -33.64 -9.43
N GLY A 202 -11.61 -34.75 -9.85
CA GLY A 202 -10.49 -35.37 -9.17
C GLY A 202 -9.53 -34.25 -8.83
N GLU A 203 -9.18 -34.16 -7.55
CA GLU A 203 -8.25 -33.17 -7.03
C GLU A 203 -7.04 -33.10 -7.98
N VAL A 204 -6.99 -32.07 -8.82
CA VAL A 204 -5.83 -31.82 -9.67
C VAL A 204 -4.79 -31.19 -8.76
N THR A 205 -4.07 -32.04 -8.05
CA THR A 205 -2.89 -31.63 -7.30
C THR A 205 -1.80 -31.31 -8.31
N VAL A 206 -1.70 -30.05 -8.72
CA VAL A 206 -0.48 -29.56 -9.36
C VAL A 206 0.55 -29.45 -8.24
N ASP A 207 1.45 -30.43 -8.13
CA ASP A 207 2.66 -30.35 -7.30
C ASP A 207 3.53 -29.23 -7.88
N LEU A 208 3.21 -27.99 -7.51
CA LEU A 208 4.07 -26.87 -7.83
C LEU A 208 5.39 -27.09 -7.09
N PRO A 209 6.53 -27.02 -7.79
CA PRO A 209 7.82 -27.09 -7.13
C PRO A 209 7.89 -26.06 -6.00
N PRO A 210 8.45 -26.40 -4.82
CA PRO A 210 8.47 -25.51 -3.67
C PRO A 210 9.01 -24.15 -4.06
N GLN A 211 8.27 -23.07 -3.79
CA GLN A 211 8.73 -21.73 -4.14
C GLN A 211 9.96 -21.38 -3.29
N THR A 212 10.98 -20.79 -3.90
CA THR A 212 12.18 -20.35 -3.16
C THR A 212 12.66 -18.98 -3.62
N ALA A 213 13.08 -18.18 -2.65
CA ALA A 213 13.75 -16.91 -2.90
C ALA A 213 15.09 -17.09 -3.61
N ALA A 214 15.70 -18.28 -3.52
CA ALA A 214 16.95 -18.58 -4.22
C ALA A 214 16.76 -18.81 -5.74
N TYR A 215 15.53 -18.80 -6.27
CA TYR A 215 15.26 -19.18 -7.67
C TYR A 215 16.08 -18.39 -8.68
N ALA A 216 16.10 -17.06 -8.57
CA ALA A 216 16.82 -16.20 -9.51
C ALA A 216 18.32 -16.50 -9.51
N LEU A 217 18.93 -16.59 -8.32
CA LEU A 217 20.33 -16.99 -8.15
C LEU A 217 20.60 -18.35 -8.78
N LEU A 218 19.77 -19.36 -8.49
CA LEU A 218 19.95 -20.71 -9.01
C LEU A 218 19.76 -20.76 -10.53
N SER A 219 18.84 -19.98 -11.08
CA SER A 219 18.62 -19.85 -12.52
C SER A 219 19.89 -19.33 -13.22
N LYS A 220 20.47 -18.25 -12.69
CA LYS A 220 21.74 -17.69 -13.18
C LYS A 220 22.88 -18.70 -13.10
N MET A 221 23.02 -19.37 -11.94
CA MET A 221 24.05 -20.38 -11.74
C MET A 221 23.91 -21.60 -12.67
N ARG A 222 22.68 -22.01 -13.00
CA ARG A 222 22.44 -23.10 -13.97
C ARG A 222 22.81 -22.68 -15.39
N ALA A 223 22.53 -21.42 -15.74
CA ALA A 223 22.82 -20.89 -17.07
C ALA A 223 24.31 -20.52 -17.27
N ALA A 224 25.06 -20.32 -16.17
CA ALA A 224 26.46 -19.92 -16.19
C ALA A 224 26.76 -18.63 -16.98
N LEU A 225 25.81 -17.68 -16.97
CA LEU A 225 25.88 -16.47 -17.79
C LEU A 225 26.55 -15.30 -17.10
N GLU A 226 26.39 -15.18 -15.78
CA GLU A 226 26.82 -14.02 -15.00
C GLU A 226 27.39 -14.43 -13.64
N ASP A 227 28.18 -13.53 -13.05
CA ASP A 227 28.59 -13.66 -11.66
C ASP A 227 27.36 -13.53 -10.76
N VAL A 228 27.35 -14.25 -9.65
CA VAL A 228 26.24 -14.23 -8.69
C VAL A 228 26.73 -13.91 -7.28
N CYS A 229 25.83 -13.39 -6.45
CA CYS A 229 26.17 -12.92 -5.12
C CYS A 229 25.14 -13.33 -4.07
N ILE A 230 25.65 -13.88 -2.97
CA ILE A 230 24.90 -14.13 -1.73
C ILE A 230 25.48 -13.23 -0.65
N ILE A 231 24.61 -12.51 0.04
CA ILE A 231 24.96 -11.73 1.23
C ILE A 231 24.21 -12.30 2.43
N ILE A 232 24.93 -12.67 3.49
CA ILE A 232 24.35 -13.16 4.74
C ILE A 232 24.54 -12.12 5.83
N ASN A 233 23.45 -11.65 6.43
CA ASN A 233 23.45 -10.85 7.65
C ASN A 233 23.23 -11.79 8.86
N SER A 234 24.22 -11.93 9.74
CA SER A 234 24.15 -12.92 10.82
C SER A 234 24.91 -12.51 12.09
N ASP A 235 24.69 -13.28 13.17
CA ASP A 235 25.48 -13.29 14.40
C ASP A 235 26.35 -14.57 14.56
N SER A 236 26.67 -14.95 15.80
CA SER A 236 27.48 -16.13 16.16
C SER A 236 26.93 -17.45 15.62
N THR A 237 25.64 -17.54 15.32
CA THR A 237 25.03 -18.77 14.79
C THR A 237 25.29 -18.96 13.28
N GLY A 238 25.83 -17.97 12.58
CA GLY A 238 26.16 -18.04 11.15
C GLY A 238 27.60 -17.64 10.80
N ILE A 239 28.50 -17.53 11.79
CA ILE A 239 29.95 -17.35 11.54
C ILE A 239 30.52 -18.50 10.71
N THR A 240 31.68 -18.32 10.07
CA THR A 240 32.26 -19.30 9.14
C THR A 240 32.50 -20.68 9.77
N GLN A 241 33.03 -20.70 10.99
CA GLN A 241 33.32 -21.89 11.76
C GLN A 241 33.26 -21.58 13.24
N ASP A 242 33.07 -22.62 14.05
CA ASP A 242 32.97 -22.51 15.50
C ASP A 242 33.71 -23.70 16.14
N THR A 243 33.93 -23.63 17.45
CA THR A 243 34.68 -24.66 18.18
C THR A 243 33.79 -25.29 19.23
N ASP A 244 33.46 -26.56 19.02
CA ASP A 244 32.81 -27.38 20.03
C ASP A 244 33.87 -27.76 21.10
N PRO A 245 33.65 -27.47 22.39
CA PRO A 245 34.56 -27.87 23.47
C PRO A 245 34.88 -29.37 23.50
N VAL A 246 34.00 -30.20 22.96
CA VAL A 246 34.12 -31.67 22.96
C VAL A 246 34.69 -32.19 21.64
N ASN A 247 34.26 -31.64 20.51
CA ASN A 247 34.53 -32.21 19.17
C ASN A 247 35.47 -31.36 18.29
N GLY A 248 35.95 -30.21 18.79
CA GLY A 248 36.87 -29.33 18.08
C GLY A 248 36.19 -28.42 17.06
N VAL A 249 36.97 -27.94 16.09
CA VAL A 249 36.51 -26.95 15.10
C VAL A 249 35.59 -27.58 14.06
N PHE A 250 34.47 -26.95 13.77
CA PHE A 250 33.55 -27.33 12.71
C PHE A 250 33.06 -26.12 11.93
N LYS A 251 32.75 -26.34 10.64
CA LYS A 251 32.15 -25.32 9.76
C LYS A 251 30.67 -25.19 10.08
N LYS A 252 30.14 -23.96 10.16
CA LYS A 252 28.70 -23.70 10.34
C LYS A 252 27.95 -23.79 9.01
N TRP A 253 26.62 -23.78 9.08
CA TRP A 253 25.71 -23.97 7.95
C TRP A 253 25.96 -22.95 6.82
N THR A 254 26.37 -21.72 7.12
CA THR A 254 26.68 -20.70 6.11
C THR A 254 27.86 -21.12 5.23
N ARG A 255 28.90 -21.70 5.83
CA ARG A 255 30.05 -22.24 5.10
C ARG A 255 29.70 -23.55 4.39
N LYS A 256 28.92 -24.42 5.03
CA LYS A 256 28.43 -25.67 4.40
C LYS A 256 27.58 -25.38 3.16
N LEU A 257 26.77 -24.32 3.18
CA LEU A 257 25.98 -23.88 2.02
C LEU A 257 26.87 -23.45 0.85
N ALA A 258 27.94 -22.68 1.11
CA ALA A 258 28.88 -22.29 0.07
C ALA A 258 29.59 -23.51 -0.56
N GLU A 259 29.98 -24.48 0.26
CA GLU A 259 30.60 -25.74 -0.20
C GLU A 259 29.61 -26.62 -0.99
N PHE A 260 28.35 -26.66 -0.56
CA PHE A 260 27.29 -27.34 -1.29
C PHE A 260 27.06 -26.71 -2.67
N LEU A 261 26.96 -25.38 -2.75
CA LEU A 261 26.79 -24.70 -4.03
C LEU A 261 28.02 -24.88 -4.93
N ALA A 262 29.23 -24.87 -4.39
CA ALA A 262 30.43 -25.18 -5.16
C ALA A 262 30.32 -26.57 -5.82
N GLY A 263 30.04 -27.61 -5.03
CA GLY A 263 29.96 -28.98 -5.53
C GLY A 263 28.83 -29.22 -6.54
N ASN A 264 27.70 -28.52 -6.43
CA ASN A 264 26.57 -28.66 -7.36
C ASN A 264 26.71 -27.79 -8.62
N TYR A 265 27.57 -26.78 -8.59
CA TYR A 265 27.78 -25.85 -9.69
C TYR A 265 29.27 -25.76 -10.08
N PRO A 266 29.86 -26.85 -10.62
CA PRO A 266 31.30 -26.92 -10.95
C PRO A 266 31.76 -25.90 -12.00
N ALA A 267 30.82 -25.28 -12.74
CA ALA A 267 31.12 -24.20 -13.67
C ALA A 267 31.58 -22.90 -12.98
N TYR A 268 31.21 -22.70 -11.70
CA TYR A 268 31.47 -21.47 -10.95
C TYR A 268 32.70 -21.57 -10.06
N THR A 269 33.51 -20.52 -10.08
CA THR A 269 34.46 -20.23 -9.00
C THR A 269 33.66 -19.79 -7.79
N VAL A 270 33.91 -20.35 -6.60
CA VAL A 270 33.18 -19.97 -5.38
C VAL A 270 34.15 -19.30 -4.41
N ASN A 271 33.96 -18.00 -4.19
CA ASN A 271 34.76 -17.19 -3.28
C ASN A 271 33.96 -16.85 -2.03
N TYR A 272 34.51 -17.18 -0.86
CA TYR A 272 33.88 -16.97 0.43
C TYR A 272 34.60 -15.87 1.21
N TYR A 273 33.85 -14.85 1.60
CA TYR A 273 34.35 -13.67 2.30
C TYR A 273 33.80 -13.67 3.73
N SER A 274 34.70 -13.71 4.71
CA SER A 274 34.32 -13.63 6.12
C SER A 274 34.47 -12.20 6.61
N TRP A 275 33.49 -11.69 7.37
CA TRP A 275 33.63 -10.38 8.00
C TRP A 275 34.65 -10.41 9.14
N ILE A 276 35.60 -9.49 9.11
CA ILE A 276 36.64 -9.30 10.13
C ILE A 276 36.72 -7.82 10.53
N SER A 277 36.29 -7.51 11.75
CA SER A 277 36.59 -6.22 12.41
C SER A 277 36.37 -4.96 11.53
N GLY A 278 35.24 -4.88 10.81
CA GLY A 278 34.85 -3.69 10.05
C GLY A 278 35.01 -3.78 8.54
N ALA A 279 35.58 -4.87 8.01
CA ALA A 279 35.66 -5.15 6.58
C ALA A 279 35.64 -6.67 6.30
N TYR A 280 35.56 -7.06 5.03
CA TYR A 280 35.72 -8.47 4.64
C TYR A 280 37.20 -8.86 4.56
N SER A 281 37.51 -10.11 4.94
CA SER A 281 38.82 -10.72 4.71
C SER A 281 39.10 -10.88 3.22
N SER A 282 40.35 -11.17 2.87
CA SER A 282 40.65 -11.75 1.55
C SER A 282 39.80 -13.02 1.36
N PRO A 283 39.28 -13.25 0.14
CA PRO A 283 38.41 -14.40 -0.11
C PRO A 283 39.18 -15.71 0.04
N GLU A 284 38.51 -16.70 0.61
CA GLU A 284 38.90 -18.09 0.45
C GLU A 284 38.20 -18.65 -0.79
N THR A 285 38.97 -19.11 -1.78
CA THR A 285 38.43 -19.79 -2.96
C THR A 285 38.14 -21.24 -2.62
N ILE A 286 36.85 -21.58 -2.46
CA ILE A 286 36.37 -22.93 -2.18
C ILE A 286 36.56 -23.84 -3.39
N GLN A 287 36.30 -23.30 -4.57
CA GLN A 287 36.37 -24.00 -5.85
C GLN A 287 36.76 -23.02 -6.95
N VAL A 288 37.55 -23.48 -7.92
CA VAL A 288 37.79 -22.77 -9.18
C VAL A 288 36.87 -23.38 -10.24
N GLY A 289 36.06 -22.55 -10.86
CA GLY A 289 35.11 -22.98 -11.89
C GLY A 289 35.71 -22.99 -13.29
N THR A 290 35.00 -23.62 -14.22
CA THR A 290 35.43 -23.75 -15.62
C THR A 290 34.88 -22.67 -16.54
N ALA A 291 33.82 -21.96 -16.16
CA ALA A 291 33.12 -20.99 -17.02
C ALA A 291 33.63 -19.54 -16.87
N GLY A 292 34.63 -19.29 -16.03
CA GLY A 292 35.11 -17.93 -15.73
C GLY A 292 34.09 -17.07 -14.99
N LYS A 293 33.04 -17.68 -14.42
CA LYS A 293 32.02 -17.02 -13.59
C LYS A 293 32.28 -17.29 -12.12
N THR A 294 31.90 -16.34 -11.28
CA THR A 294 32.17 -16.40 -9.84
C THR A 294 30.89 -16.23 -9.02
N LEU A 295 30.68 -17.14 -8.07
CA LEU A 295 29.76 -16.97 -6.96
C LEU A 295 30.53 -16.32 -5.82
N HIS A 296 30.10 -15.14 -5.41
CA HIS A 296 30.67 -14.44 -4.29
C HIS A 296 29.74 -14.54 -3.09
N PHE A 297 30.31 -15.08 -2.02
CA PHE A 297 29.59 -15.45 -0.84
C PHE A 297 30.07 -14.57 0.32
N TYR A 298 29.34 -13.49 0.59
CA TYR A 298 29.67 -12.51 1.62
C TYR A 298 28.97 -12.85 2.93
N ASN A 299 29.73 -13.38 3.89
CA ASN A 299 29.20 -13.71 5.21
C ASN A 299 29.45 -12.56 6.20
N ALA A 300 28.47 -11.67 6.35
CA ALA A 300 28.45 -10.57 7.30
C ALA A 300 27.99 -11.05 8.69
N ALA A 301 28.70 -12.04 9.23
CA ALA A 301 28.39 -12.62 10.54
C ALA A 301 29.28 -12.01 11.64
N VAL A 302 28.68 -11.42 12.68
CA VAL A 302 29.43 -10.86 13.82
C VAL A 302 28.89 -11.41 15.14
N ALA A 303 29.70 -12.22 15.80
CA ALA A 303 29.33 -12.86 17.06
C ALA A 303 28.90 -11.85 18.14
N GLY A 304 27.81 -12.15 18.85
CA GLY A 304 27.29 -11.33 19.95
C GLY A 304 26.63 -10.01 19.53
N THR A 305 26.36 -9.80 18.24
CA THR A 305 25.77 -8.54 17.74
C THR A 305 24.30 -8.67 17.40
N GLN A 306 23.59 -7.55 17.55
CA GLN A 306 22.23 -7.38 17.04
C GLN A 306 22.25 -7.09 15.53
N PRO A 307 21.16 -7.37 14.80
CA PRO A 307 21.10 -7.16 13.35
C PRO A 307 21.32 -5.71 12.92
N LEU A 308 21.10 -4.73 13.81
CA LEU A 308 21.36 -3.31 13.58
C LEU A 308 22.86 -2.94 13.58
N TYR A 309 23.75 -3.79 14.10
CA TYR A 309 25.18 -3.46 14.26
C TYR A 309 25.85 -3.06 12.93
N LEU A 310 25.63 -3.85 11.89
CA LEU A 310 26.16 -3.58 10.55
C LEU A 310 25.24 -2.69 9.69
N MET A 311 23.99 -2.42 10.12
CA MET A 311 23.11 -1.42 9.47
C MET A 311 23.63 0.01 9.61
N GLY A 312 24.64 0.15 10.45
CA GLY A 312 25.30 1.37 10.80
C GLY A 312 26.34 1.89 9.81
N GLN A 313 27.44 2.40 10.36
CA GLN A 313 28.61 2.88 9.62
C GLN A 313 29.21 1.85 8.66
N TYR A 314 28.96 0.55 8.89
CA TYR A 314 29.47 -0.54 8.08
C TYR A 314 28.55 -0.97 6.94
N PHE A 315 27.37 -0.35 6.78
CA PHE A 315 26.33 -0.84 5.88
C PHE A 315 26.82 -1.00 4.43
N GLU A 316 27.48 0.01 3.87
CA GLU A 316 27.99 -0.06 2.49
C GLU A 316 29.03 -1.17 2.34
N THR A 317 29.95 -1.28 3.30
CA THR A 317 31.02 -2.29 3.24
C THR A 317 30.47 -3.70 3.44
N ALA A 318 29.51 -3.89 4.36
CA ALA A 318 28.94 -5.19 4.70
C ALA A 318 27.94 -5.67 3.65
N TYR A 319 27.05 -4.79 3.21
CA TYR A 319 25.89 -5.16 2.42
C TYR A 319 25.92 -4.63 1.01
N VAL A 320 26.78 -3.69 0.63
CA VAL A 320 26.90 -3.22 -0.76
C VAL A 320 28.31 -3.47 -1.35
N PRO A 321 29.00 -4.60 -1.06
CA PRO A 321 30.24 -4.91 -1.78
C PRO A 321 29.97 -5.21 -3.26
N ARG A 322 28.73 -5.63 -3.59
CA ARG A 322 28.13 -5.65 -4.93
C ARG A 322 26.61 -5.85 -4.83
N GLN A 323 25.90 -5.77 -5.96
CA GLN A 323 24.53 -6.24 -6.12
C GLN A 323 24.34 -7.73 -5.74
N ALA A 324 23.51 -8.00 -4.74
CA ALA A 324 23.14 -9.35 -4.35
C ALA A 324 22.05 -9.94 -5.27
N ASP A 325 22.11 -11.24 -5.50
CA ASP A 325 21.00 -12.03 -6.06
C ASP A 325 20.18 -12.72 -4.97
N LEU A 326 20.76 -12.83 -3.76
CA LEU A 326 20.11 -13.42 -2.60
C LEU A 326 20.64 -12.81 -1.31
N ILE A 327 19.73 -12.44 -0.42
CA ILE A 327 20.01 -12.02 0.94
C ILE A 327 19.47 -13.06 1.90
N ILE A 328 20.30 -13.48 2.86
CA ILE A 328 19.89 -14.37 3.94
C ILE A 328 20.07 -13.64 5.26
N PHE A 329 18.99 -13.52 6.03
CA PHE A 329 18.97 -12.86 7.33
C PHE A 329 18.84 -13.89 8.45
N ASN A 330 19.79 -13.92 9.38
CA ASN A 330 19.86 -14.88 10.49
C ASN A 330 20.21 -14.17 11.80
N HIS A 331 19.21 -13.66 12.51
CA HIS A 331 19.35 -12.99 13.80
C HIS A 331 18.22 -13.35 14.76
N GLY A 332 18.46 -13.16 16.06
CA GLY A 332 17.43 -13.34 17.09
C GLY A 332 17.96 -13.40 18.52
N HIS A 333 18.99 -14.20 18.79
CA HIS A 333 19.50 -14.45 20.15
C HIS A 333 19.95 -13.16 20.84
N ASN A 334 20.54 -12.23 20.10
CA ASN A 334 21.02 -10.96 20.64
C ASN A 334 19.93 -9.87 20.75
N THR A 335 18.70 -10.14 20.28
CA THR A 335 17.56 -9.19 20.31
C THR A 335 16.43 -9.63 21.23
N ASP A 336 16.57 -10.75 21.95
CA ASP A 336 15.55 -11.33 22.83
C ASP A 336 15.38 -10.54 24.15
N ASN A 337 14.78 -9.34 24.03
CA ASN A 337 14.60 -8.38 25.12
C ASN A 337 13.18 -8.42 25.74
N ASN A 338 12.51 -9.58 25.68
CA ASN A 338 11.13 -9.75 26.16
C ASN A 338 10.12 -8.77 25.54
N VAL A 339 10.32 -8.43 24.26
CA VAL A 339 9.42 -7.59 23.47
C VAL A 339 8.42 -8.44 22.68
N PRO A 340 7.27 -7.89 22.27
CA PRO A 340 6.28 -8.63 21.49
C PRO A 340 6.84 -9.13 20.14
N ALA A 341 6.26 -10.21 19.61
CA ALA A 341 6.61 -10.76 18.31
C ALA A 341 6.49 -9.71 17.18
N SER A 342 5.54 -8.77 17.29
CA SER A 342 5.36 -7.69 16.31
C SER A 342 6.55 -6.72 16.28
N THR A 343 7.20 -6.48 17.42
CA THR A 343 8.42 -5.67 17.47
C THR A 343 9.59 -6.39 16.80
N HIS A 344 9.75 -7.69 17.06
CA HIS A 344 10.74 -8.51 16.36
C HIS A 344 10.51 -8.52 14.84
N MET A 345 9.26 -8.76 14.42
CA MET A 345 8.86 -8.70 13.01
C MET A 345 9.22 -7.36 12.38
N GLY A 346 8.86 -6.24 13.02
CA GLY A 346 9.15 -4.90 12.51
C GLY A 346 10.65 -4.63 12.33
N MET A 347 11.48 -5.11 13.27
CA MET A 347 12.94 -5.01 13.17
C MET A 347 13.47 -5.82 11.99
N ASP A 348 13.04 -7.08 11.85
CA ASP A 348 13.49 -7.97 10.77
C ASP A 348 13.10 -7.42 9.40
N LEU A 349 11.86 -6.95 9.25
CA LEU A 349 11.35 -6.31 8.02
C LEU A 349 12.13 -5.04 7.68
N ALA A 350 12.34 -4.14 8.63
CA ALA A 350 13.05 -2.89 8.39
C ALA A 350 14.47 -3.15 7.86
N ILE A 351 15.16 -4.14 8.44
CA ILE A 351 16.54 -4.47 8.08
C ILE A 351 16.61 -5.14 6.71
N LEU A 352 15.75 -6.12 6.46
CA LEU A 352 15.69 -6.80 5.16
C LEU A 352 15.31 -5.86 4.03
N TYR A 353 14.27 -5.04 4.20
CA TYR A 353 13.86 -4.11 3.16
C TYR A 353 14.92 -3.02 2.91
N THR A 354 15.64 -2.56 3.94
CA THR A 354 16.78 -1.63 3.74
C THR A 354 17.87 -2.26 2.87
N MET A 355 18.18 -3.56 3.06
CA MET A 355 19.11 -4.25 2.18
C MET A 355 18.51 -4.44 0.78
N LEU A 356 17.25 -4.84 0.66
CA LEU A 356 16.57 -5.05 -0.63
C LEU A 356 16.44 -3.76 -1.46
N GLN A 357 16.35 -2.57 -0.84
CA GLN A 357 16.44 -1.28 -1.56
C GLN A 357 17.75 -1.16 -2.35
N ARG A 358 18.84 -1.71 -1.81
CA ARG A 358 20.16 -1.67 -2.43
C ARG A 358 20.39 -2.84 -3.39
N HIS A 359 19.55 -3.86 -3.32
CA HIS A 359 19.61 -5.09 -4.10
C HIS A 359 18.22 -5.43 -4.64
N PRO A 360 17.65 -4.60 -5.54
CA PRO A 360 16.26 -4.71 -5.96
C PRO A 360 15.92 -6.04 -6.65
N ASN A 361 16.93 -6.77 -7.13
CA ASN A 361 16.79 -8.06 -7.80
C ASN A 361 17.06 -9.27 -6.87
N ALA A 362 17.37 -9.05 -5.60
CA ALA A 362 17.71 -10.12 -4.68
C ALA A 362 16.45 -10.83 -4.16
N GLY A 363 16.51 -12.16 -4.07
CA GLY A 363 15.62 -12.90 -3.20
C GLY A 363 15.93 -12.65 -1.72
N ALA A 364 14.96 -12.90 -0.83
CA ALA A 364 15.12 -12.76 0.62
C ALA A 364 14.72 -14.04 1.37
N ILE A 365 15.62 -14.49 2.24
CA ILE A 365 15.41 -15.62 3.16
C ILE A 365 15.55 -15.13 4.60
N ILE A 366 14.58 -15.45 5.46
CA ILE A 366 14.68 -15.31 6.91
C ILE A 366 14.99 -16.69 7.53
N VAL A 367 15.99 -16.73 8.41
CA VAL A 367 16.30 -17.88 9.26
C VAL A 367 15.86 -17.55 10.68
N SER A 368 14.81 -18.20 11.18
CA SER A 368 14.48 -18.12 12.61
C SER A 368 15.54 -18.91 13.37
N GLN A 369 16.23 -18.34 14.34
CA GLN A 369 17.28 -19.06 15.07
C GLN A 369 16.71 -20.15 16.01
N ASN A 370 17.55 -21.13 16.35
CA ASN A 370 17.21 -22.21 17.28
C ASN A 370 16.75 -21.66 18.66
N PRO A 371 15.91 -22.40 19.41
CA PRO A 371 15.54 -22.04 20.78
C PRO A 371 16.73 -22.15 21.73
N LEU A 372 16.63 -21.53 22.92
CA LEU A 372 17.50 -21.90 24.02
C LEU A 372 17.23 -23.35 24.44
N ARG A 373 18.29 -24.09 24.79
CA ARG A 373 18.18 -25.50 25.18
C ARG A 373 17.35 -25.67 26.46
N ASP A 374 17.66 -24.86 27.47
CA ASP A 374 17.24 -25.06 28.86
C ASP A 374 16.01 -24.23 29.26
N SER A 375 15.40 -23.50 28.32
CA SER A 375 14.19 -22.69 28.57
C SER A 375 13.34 -22.53 27.31
N ASP A 376 12.18 -21.89 27.43
CA ASP A 376 11.31 -21.56 26.29
C ASP A 376 11.57 -20.18 25.69
N ASN A 377 12.63 -19.50 26.18
CA ASN A 377 13.10 -18.26 25.59
C ASN A 377 13.49 -18.49 24.12
N GLY A 378 13.19 -17.49 23.30
CA GLY A 378 13.27 -17.57 21.86
C GLY A 378 11.98 -17.85 21.13
N THR A 379 10.92 -18.23 21.84
CA THR A 379 9.60 -18.41 21.21
C THR A 379 9.09 -17.12 20.56
N VAL A 380 9.19 -15.99 21.27
CA VAL A 380 8.61 -14.72 20.81
C VAL A 380 9.39 -14.13 19.63
N ARG A 381 10.72 -14.13 19.67
CA ARG A 381 11.56 -13.69 18.53
C ARG A 381 11.37 -14.55 17.29
N SER A 382 11.25 -15.88 17.45
CA SER A 382 11.05 -16.78 16.32
C SER A 382 9.65 -16.63 15.73
N ASN A 383 8.62 -16.38 16.56
CA ASN A 383 7.31 -15.97 16.07
C ASN A 383 7.38 -14.68 15.24
N GLY A 384 8.19 -13.69 15.67
CA GLY A 384 8.43 -12.46 14.92
C GLY A 384 9.05 -12.72 13.54
N ALA A 385 10.09 -13.56 13.47
CA ALA A 385 10.73 -13.97 12.23
C ALA A 385 9.76 -14.68 11.26
N ARG A 386 8.91 -15.59 11.78
CA ARG A 386 7.85 -16.22 10.95
C ARG A 386 6.83 -15.22 10.45
N GLN A 387 6.38 -14.32 11.32
CA GLN A 387 5.43 -13.28 10.95
C GLN A 387 6.02 -12.35 9.88
N ALA A 388 7.31 -12.02 9.97
CA ALA A 388 8.02 -11.24 8.96
C ALA A 388 8.05 -11.98 7.62
N ALA A 389 8.42 -13.26 7.62
CA ALA A 389 8.46 -14.06 6.40
C ALA A 389 7.08 -14.17 5.72
N ILE A 390 6.04 -14.49 6.49
CA ILE A 390 4.65 -14.57 6.01
C ILE A 390 4.18 -13.22 5.48
N THR A 391 4.39 -12.15 6.25
CA THR A 391 3.94 -10.80 5.91
C THR A 391 4.56 -10.31 4.61
N ALA A 392 5.86 -10.53 4.43
CA ALA A 392 6.59 -10.02 3.29
C ALA A 392 6.64 -10.99 2.11
N GLY A 393 6.20 -12.24 2.26
CA GLY A 393 6.43 -13.29 1.25
C GLY A 393 7.89 -13.70 1.12
N PHE A 394 8.70 -13.55 2.19
CA PHE A 394 10.07 -14.06 2.21
C PHE A 394 10.07 -15.58 2.44
N SER A 395 11.10 -16.26 1.92
CA SER A 395 11.31 -17.67 2.25
C SER A 395 11.75 -17.82 3.71
N LEU A 396 11.21 -18.81 4.41
CA LEU A 396 11.51 -19.08 5.82
C LEU A 396 12.33 -20.37 5.97
N VAL A 397 13.43 -20.29 6.71
CA VAL A 397 14.14 -21.43 7.29
C VAL A 397 13.79 -21.47 8.78
N ASP A 398 12.84 -22.31 9.15
CA ASP A 398 12.33 -22.40 10.53
C ASP A 398 13.19 -23.31 11.42
N VAL A 399 14.42 -22.89 11.72
CA VAL A 399 15.31 -23.65 12.62
C VAL A 399 14.72 -23.78 14.01
N PHE A 400 13.94 -22.78 14.46
CA PHE A 400 13.28 -22.87 15.74
C PHE A 400 12.34 -24.08 15.80
N GLN A 401 11.44 -24.21 14.82
CA GLN A 401 10.48 -25.31 14.79
C GLN A 401 11.17 -26.66 14.59
N LEU A 402 12.25 -26.71 13.81
CA LEU A 402 13.09 -27.91 13.66
C LEU A 402 13.59 -28.42 15.02
N PHE A 403 14.16 -27.54 15.84
CA PHE A 403 14.70 -27.91 17.15
C PHE A 403 13.60 -28.20 18.18
N GLN A 404 12.48 -27.48 18.12
CA GLN A 404 11.31 -27.75 18.98
C GLN A 404 10.71 -29.13 18.68
N ASN A 405 10.54 -29.49 17.41
CA ASN A 405 10.03 -30.81 17.01
C ASN A 405 10.94 -31.95 17.47
N ALA A 406 12.25 -31.71 17.53
CA ALA A 406 13.22 -32.67 18.03
C ALA A 406 13.29 -32.74 19.57
N GLY A 407 12.56 -31.87 20.28
CA GLY A 407 12.60 -31.81 21.75
C GLY A 407 13.87 -31.16 22.32
N LYS A 408 14.50 -30.23 21.59
CA LYS A 408 15.72 -29.50 22.01
C LYS A 408 16.85 -30.42 22.53
N PRO A 409 17.27 -31.45 21.77
CA PRO A 409 18.19 -32.46 22.26
C PRO A 409 19.54 -31.85 22.62
N SER A 410 20.04 -32.11 23.83
CA SER A 410 21.32 -31.56 24.31
C SER A 410 22.50 -31.90 23.41
N ALA A 411 22.46 -33.05 22.73
CA ALA A 411 23.44 -33.48 21.75
C ALA A 411 23.52 -32.60 20.48
N TRP A 412 22.60 -31.66 20.27
CA TRP A 412 22.66 -30.69 19.17
C TRP A 412 23.27 -29.35 19.57
N TYR A 413 23.62 -29.18 20.86
CA TYR A 413 24.09 -27.93 21.42
C TYR A 413 25.48 -28.09 22.02
N MET A 414 26.31 -27.05 21.91
CA MET A 414 27.58 -26.97 22.64
C MET A 414 27.42 -26.19 23.96
N ASP A 415 26.44 -25.29 24.04
CA ASP A 415 26.04 -24.58 25.25
C ASP A 415 24.51 -24.38 25.29
N ASN A 416 23.97 -23.39 26.00
CA ASN A 416 22.52 -23.17 26.03
C ASN A 416 21.97 -22.49 24.75
N ILE A 417 22.84 -21.92 23.91
CA ILE A 417 22.51 -21.03 22.79
C ILE A 417 22.96 -21.66 21.47
N HIS A 418 24.21 -22.09 21.38
CA HIS A 418 24.88 -22.39 20.13
C HIS A 418 24.73 -23.87 19.74
N PRO A 419 24.32 -24.15 18.49
CA PRO A 419 24.36 -25.49 17.94
C PRO A 419 25.81 -25.98 17.79
N ASN A 420 26.05 -27.23 18.15
CA ASN A 420 27.30 -27.94 17.86
C ASN A 420 27.32 -28.47 16.40
N ALA A 421 28.33 -29.26 16.05
CA ALA A 421 28.46 -29.83 14.70
C ALA A 421 27.23 -30.64 14.24
N THR A 422 26.58 -31.38 15.15
CA THR A 422 25.37 -32.16 14.84
C THR A 422 24.16 -31.25 14.65
N GLY A 423 23.93 -30.31 15.56
CA GLY A 423 22.82 -29.36 15.43
C GLY A 423 22.94 -28.50 14.18
N ASP A 424 24.14 -28.00 13.89
CA ASP A 424 24.42 -27.20 12.70
C ASP A 424 24.22 -27.99 11.40
N ALA A 425 24.55 -29.29 11.37
CA ALA A 425 24.23 -30.14 10.22
C ALA A 425 22.72 -30.23 9.95
N LYS A 426 21.88 -30.24 11.00
CA LYS A 426 20.41 -30.22 10.86
C LYS A 426 19.91 -28.88 10.32
N ILE A 427 20.52 -27.77 10.74
CA ILE A 427 20.25 -26.44 10.18
C ILE A 427 20.59 -26.43 8.69
N PHE A 428 21.78 -26.91 8.35
CA PHE A 428 22.23 -26.97 6.97
C PHE A 428 21.30 -27.82 6.09
N ASP A 429 20.85 -28.99 6.54
CA ASP A 429 19.89 -29.81 5.78
C ASP A 429 18.59 -29.05 5.51
N LEU A 430 18.07 -28.29 6.48
CA LEU A 430 16.88 -27.47 6.29
C LEU A 430 17.12 -26.32 5.29
N VAL A 431 18.25 -25.61 5.42
CA VAL A 431 18.63 -24.52 4.50
C VAL A 431 18.81 -25.05 3.08
N LYS A 432 19.52 -26.18 2.92
CA LYS A 432 19.81 -26.83 1.65
C LYS A 432 18.55 -27.15 0.84
N ASN A 433 17.43 -27.43 1.50
CA ASN A 433 16.16 -27.70 0.84
C ASN A 433 15.64 -26.53 0.00
N LEU A 434 16.03 -25.28 0.32
CA LEU A 434 15.67 -24.11 -0.49
C LEU A 434 16.52 -23.99 -1.78
N PHE A 435 17.55 -24.83 -1.94
CA PHE A 435 18.51 -24.78 -3.05
C PHE A 435 18.48 -26.05 -3.94
N VAL A 436 17.49 -26.93 -3.75
CA VAL A 436 17.28 -28.16 -4.56
C VAL A 436 16.13 -27.98 -5.59
N TRP A 437 16.11 -28.83 -6.63
CA TRP A 437 15.32 -28.67 -7.87
C TRP A 437 14.02 -29.51 -7.88
N PRO A 438 12.93 -29.07 -8.55
CA PRO A 438 12.65 -27.75 -9.10
C PRO A 438 12.08 -26.83 -8.02
N ALA A 439 12.31 -25.52 -8.15
CA ALA A 439 11.68 -24.50 -7.32
C ALA A 439 11.10 -23.43 -8.23
N SER A 440 9.95 -22.85 -7.90
CA SER A 440 9.40 -21.69 -8.62
C SER A 440 9.82 -20.38 -7.91
N PRO A 441 9.81 -19.21 -8.59
CA PRO A 441 10.18 -17.96 -7.95
C PRO A 441 9.21 -17.60 -6.83
N SER A 442 9.71 -17.37 -5.62
CA SER A 442 8.90 -16.72 -4.57
C SER A 442 8.90 -15.21 -4.80
N ARG A 443 7.72 -14.60 -4.93
CA ARG A 443 7.59 -13.14 -4.93
C ARG A 443 7.42 -12.65 -3.50
N PHE A 444 8.22 -11.66 -3.12
CA PHE A 444 8.01 -10.92 -1.89
C PHE A 444 7.19 -9.66 -2.19
N ILE A 445 6.39 -9.21 -1.22
CA ILE A 445 5.64 -7.96 -1.31
C ILE A 445 6.67 -6.82 -1.20
N PRO A 446 6.76 -5.91 -2.19
CA PRO A 446 7.64 -4.76 -2.09
C PRO A 446 7.33 -3.96 -0.83
N GLY A 447 8.30 -3.89 0.09
CA GLY A 447 8.07 -3.27 1.39
C GLY A 447 7.92 -1.76 1.34
N LEU A 448 8.44 -1.17 0.27
CA LEU A 448 8.65 0.27 0.12
C LEU A 448 8.04 0.75 -1.20
N ALA A 449 6.82 0.30 -1.47
CA ALA A 449 5.99 0.91 -2.49
C ALA A 449 5.47 2.27 -2.00
N ALA A 450 5.27 3.20 -2.92
CA ALA A 450 4.72 4.53 -2.65
C ALA A 450 3.29 4.42 -2.07
N GLY A 451 3.18 4.47 -0.74
CA GLY A 451 1.92 4.68 -0.03
C GLY A 451 1.83 6.11 0.51
N THR A 452 0.82 6.38 1.35
CA THR A 452 0.66 7.68 2.02
C THR A 452 0.76 7.50 3.52
N SER A 453 1.60 8.30 4.17
CA SER A 453 1.67 8.32 5.64
C SER A 453 0.34 8.77 6.23
N LEU A 454 -0.16 8.02 7.20
CA LEU A 454 -1.31 8.38 8.03
C LEU A 454 -0.96 9.44 9.08
N LEU A 455 0.32 9.78 9.22
CA LEU A 455 0.83 10.79 10.13
C LEU A 455 0.86 12.16 9.43
N MET A 456 0.15 13.14 10.00
CA MET A 456 0.22 14.52 9.52
C MET A 456 1.58 15.14 9.88
N ASN A 457 2.21 15.82 8.92
CA ASN A 457 3.49 16.53 9.09
C ASN A 457 4.58 15.65 9.74
N GLY A 458 4.67 14.38 9.33
CA GLY A 458 5.70 13.45 9.80
C GLY A 458 7.07 13.66 9.15
N ASP A 459 7.12 14.39 8.04
CA ASP A 459 8.31 14.88 7.33
C ASP A 459 8.80 16.24 7.85
N PHE A 460 8.05 16.85 8.78
CA PHE A 460 8.34 18.12 9.44
C PHE A 460 8.45 19.34 8.51
N THR A 461 7.98 19.25 7.27
CA THR A 461 8.13 20.32 6.27
C THR A 461 7.30 21.56 6.59
N THR A 462 6.22 21.40 7.35
CA THR A 462 5.38 22.51 7.84
C THR A 462 5.78 22.91 9.26
N TRP A 463 6.38 24.08 9.38
CA TRP A 463 6.79 24.65 10.66
C TRP A 463 6.63 26.17 10.58
N SER A 464 5.53 26.68 11.13
CA SER A 464 5.18 28.09 11.09
C SER A 464 6.14 28.93 11.92
N GLU A 465 6.45 30.15 11.45
CA GLU A 465 7.35 31.07 12.15
C GLU A 465 6.85 31.39 13.57
N GLY A 466 7.78 31.46 14.53
CA GLY A 466 7.48 31.75 15.93
C GLY A 466 7.01 30.55 16.75
N LEU A 467 6.79 29.38 16.15
CA LEU A 467 6.49 28.16 16.89
C LEU A 467 7.76 27.44 17.37
N ASN A 468 7.68 26.89 18.58
CA ASN A 468 8.77 26.13 19.22
C ASN A 468 8.83 24.66 18.78
N ALA A 469 7.92 24.20 17.91
CA ALA A 469 7.85 22.86 17.35
C ALA A 469 7.20 22.89 15.96
N PRO A 470 7.36 21.83 15.14
CA PRO A 470 6.65 21.70 13.87
C PRO A 470 5.13 21.79 14.04
N ASP A 471 4.42 22.18 12.98
CA ASP A 471 2.97 22.39 13.03
C ASP A 471 2.26 21.08 13.42
N GLY A 472 1.40 21.17 14.44
CA GLY A 472 0.68 20.01 14.99
C GLY A 472 1.47 19.18 16.01
N TRP A 473 2.74 19.48 16.26
CA TRP A 473 3.57 18.79 17.26
C TRP A 473 3.69 19.58 18.56
N ARG A 474 3.87 18.88 19.68
CA ARG A 474 4.05 19.44 21.03
C ARG A 474 5.27 18.83 21.70
N LEU A 475 6.04 19.65 22.41
CA LEU A 475 7.26 19.20 23.10
C LEU A 475 6.99 18.86 24.57
N THR A 476 7.79 17.95 25.11
CA THR A 476 7.87 17.65 26.55
C THR A 476 9.34 17.46 26.92
N GLY A 477 9.84 18.23 27.89
CA GLY A 477 11.19 18.09 28.44
C GLY A 477 12.37 18.34 27.48
N CYS A 478 12.12 18.89 26.29
CA CYS A 478 13.12 19.20 25.28
C CYS A 478 12.84 20.51 24.54
N THR A 479 13.86 21.07 23.88
CA THR A 479 13.71 22.06 22.82
C THR A 479 13.76 21.40 21.45
N ALA A 480 13.26 22.09 20.42
CA ALA A 480 13.34 21.66 19.04
C ALA A 480 13.93 22.75 18.14
N GLU A 481 14.68 22.33 17.12
CA GLU A 481 15.18 23.19 16.05
C GLU A 481 15.17 22.47 14.70
N ARG A 482 15.19 23.26 13.61
CA ARG A 482 15.40 22.73 12.26
C ARG A 482 16.87 22.37 12.10
N ASP A 483 17.15 21.11 11.84
CA ASP A 483 18.50 20.64 11.53
C ASP A 483 18.65 20.47 10.03
N PHE A 484 19.60 21.20 9.44
CA PHE A 484 19.89 21.18 8.01
C PHE A 484 21.10 20.31 7.66
N SER A 485 21.81 19.79 8.66
CA SER A 485 23.05 19.05 8.48
C SER A 485 22.86 17.55 8.60
N ASN A 486 22.04 17.10 9.54
CA ASN A 486 21.77 15.69 9.77
C ASN A 486 20.44 15.30 9.16
N VAL A 487 20.35 15.40 7.83
CA VAL A 487 19.16 15.11 7.04
C VAL A 487 19.47 14.23 5.83
N GLU A 488 18.67 13.19 5.62
CA GLU A 488 18.66 12.34 4.42
C GLU A 488 17.47 12.67 3.50
N SER A 489 16.41 13.31 4.03
CA SER A 489 15.22 13.68 3.26
C SER A 489 14.64 15.05 3.58
N GLY A 490 14.04 15.70 2.60
CA GLY A 490 13.48 17.04 2.75
C GLY A 490 14.56 18.12 2.88
N ALA A 491 14.14 19.31 3.31
CA ALA A 491 15.04 20.46 3.48
C ALA A 491 15.71 20.50 4.87
N TYR A 492 15.05 19.92 5.89
CA TYR A 492 15.52 19.89 7.27
C TYR A 492 14.81 18.78 8.04
N GLY A 493 15.42 18.32 9.14
CA GLY A 493 14.81 17.39 10.10
C GLY A 493 14.43 18.07 11.41
N LEU A 494 13.70 17.35 12.27
CA LEU A 494 13.36 17.75 13.63
C LEU A 494 14.47 17.35 14.61
N ARG A 495 15.31 18.29 15.01
CA ARG A 495 16.28 18.05 16.08
C ARG A 495 15.68 18.35 17.44
N LEU A 496 15.75 17.37 18.34
CA LEU A 496 15.35 17.52 19.73
C LEU A 496 16.59 17.57 20.63
N THR A 497 16.60 18.51 21.59
CA THR A 497 17.67 18.63 22.60
C THR A 497 17.08 18.57 24.00
N GLN A 498 17.61 17.69 24.84
CA GLN A 498 17.11 17.43 26.18
C GLN A 498 17.39 18.61 27.13
N THR A 499 16.35 19.09 27.83
CA THR A 499 16.46 20.20 28.80
C THR A 499 16.24 19.78 30.24
N ASP A 500 15.66 18.61 30.49
CA ASP A 500 15.36 18.09 31.82
C ASP A 500 15.57 16.57 31.89
N THR A 501 15.48 15.98 33.08
CA THR A 501 15.71 14.57 33.39
C THR A 501 14.45 13.69 33.23
N VAL A 502 13.31 14.27 32.87
CA VAL A 502 12.06 13.56 32.57
C VAL A 502 12.11 12.85 31.21
N GLU A 503 11.08 12.08 30.87
CA GLU A 503 10.93 11.56 29.50
C GLU A 503 10.74 12.74 28.52
N THR A 504 11.48 12.71 27.40
CA THR A 504 11.56 13.83 26.46
C THR A 504 11.14 13.42 25.05
N TYR A 505 10.25 14.19 24.43
CA TYR A 505 9.70 13.86 23.13
C TYR A 505 9.00 15.05 22.45
N ALA A 506 8.84 14.92 21.14
CA ALA A 506 7.80 15.62 20.40
C ALA A 506 6.61 14.66 20.17
N ALA A 507 5.38 15.16 20.29
CA ALA A 507 4.17 14.36 20.14
C ALA A 507 3.11 15.02 19.26
N THR A 508 2.37 14.21 18.53
CA THR A 508 1.16 14.62 17.78
C THR A 508 0.04 13.60 18.00
N THR A 509 -1.20 14.07 18.00
CA THR A 509 -2.38 13.21 18.21
C THR A 509 -3.08 12.93 16.89
N LEU A 510 -3.41 11.67 16.64
CA LEU A 510 -4.14 11.29 15.43
C LEU A 510 -5.60 11.78 15.48
N PRO A 511 -6.19 12.20 14.34
CA PRO A 511 -7.59 12.60 14.28
C PRO A 511 -8.52 11.48 14.78
N ALA A 512 -9.55 11.82 15.55
CA ALA A 512 -10.48 10.83 16.12
C ALA A 512 -11.15 9.95 15.06
N ALA A 513 -11.44 10.50 13.88
CA ALA A 513 -11.98 9.76 12.75
C ALA A 513 -11.01 8.69 12.22
N LEU A 514 -9.71 9.00 12.17
CA LEU A 514 -8.66 8.05 11.79
C LEU A 514 -8.52 6.96 12.85
N VAL A 515 -8.47 7.32 14.14
CA VAL A 515 -8.41 6.35 15.24
C VAL A 515 -9.58 5.36 15.17
N LYS A 516 -10.80 5.83 14.89
CA LYS A 516 -11.97 4.97 14.73
C LYS A 516 -11.81 3.94 13.61
N ARG A 517 -11.17 4.30 12.50
CA ARG A 517 -10.90 3.41 11.35
C ARG A 517 -9.77 2.41 11.64
N LEU A 518 -8.80 2.80 12.45
CA LEU A 518 -7.65 1.95 12.78
C LEU A 518 -7.93 0.89 13.84
N ARG A 519 -9.04 0.99 14.60
CA ARG A 519 -9.44 -0.02 15.61
C ARG A 519 -9.41 -1.44 15.07
N GLY A 520 -8.66 -2.32 15.73
CA GLY A 520 -8.47 -3.71 15.33
C GLY A 520 -7.57 -3.91 14.12
N LYS A 521 -7.02 -2.84 13.54
CA LYS A 521 -6.05 -2.90 12.44
C LYS A 521 -4.64 -2.86 12.98
N THR A 522 -3.73 -3.50 12.27
CA THR A 522 -2.29 -3.37 12.51
C THR A 522 -1.77 -2.14 11.77
N VAL A 523 -0.89 -1.40 12.42
CA VAL A 523 -0.18 -0.26 11.84
C VAL A 523 1.31 -0.36 12.15
N VAL A 524 2.13 0.25 11.30
CA VAL A 524 3.57 0.38 11.51
C VAL A 524 3.89 1.85 11.73
N LEU A 525 4.54 2.16 12.85
CA LEU A 525 5.15 3.47 13.09
C LEU A 525 6.66 3.33 12.93
N ALA A 526 7.23 4.04 11.96
CA ALA A 526 8.67 4.04 11.71
C ALA A 526 9.23 5.47 11.75
N ALA A 527 10.51 5.58 12.09
CA ALA A 527 11.28 6.81 12.06
C ALA A 527 12.66 6.56 11.46
N ARG A 528 13.08 7.48 10.60
CA ARG A 528 14.48 7.66 10.24
C ARG A 528 15.06 8.71 11.18
N VAL A 529 16.08 8.33 11.96
CA VAL A 529 16.61 9.19 13.02
C VAL A 529 18.13 9.18 13.01
N PHE A 530 18.74 10.35 13.02
CA PHE A 530 20.15 10.53 13.32
C PHE A 530 20.36 10.56 14.83
N VAL A 531 21.24 9.69 15.33
CA VAL A 531 21.67 9.68 16.74
C VAL A 531 23.18 9.88 16.79
N PRO A 532 23.67 11.01 17.35
CA PRO A 532 25.10 11.28 17.45
C PRO A 532 25.76 10.30 18.41
N SER A 533 27.04 10.02 18.20
CA SER A 533 27.83 9.18 19.12
C SER A 533 27.95 9.75 20.55
N THR A 534 27.71 11.05 20.72
CA THR A 534 27.66 11.71 22.04
C THR A 534 26.41 11.36 22.83
N SER A 535 25.33 10.92 22.18
CA SER A 535 24.10 10.46 22.83
C SER A 535 24.23 8.96 23.11
N THR A 536 24.67 8.61 24.32
CA THR A 536 25.12 7.24 24.64
C THR A 536 24.03 6.31 25.17
N ARG A 537 22.83 6.81 25.46
CA ARG A 537 21.72 5.98 25.98
C ARG A 537 21.04 5.23 24.83
N GLY A 538 20.87 3.91 24.97
CA GLY A 538 20.22 3.04 23.97
C GLY A 538 18.77 3.38 23.65
N ASN A 539 18.19 4.23 24.48
CA ASN A 539 16.83 4.74 24.42
C ASN A 539 16.67 5.97 23.53
N CYS A 540 17.79 6.50 23.01
CA CYS A 540 17.80 7.72 22.23
C CYS A 540 17.11 7.54 20.87
N GLY A 541 16.25 8.50 20.51
CA GLY A 541 15.62 8.56 19.18
C GLY A 541 14.57 7.48 18.90
N THR A 542 13.86 6.99 19.92
CA THR A 542 12.84 5.94 19.75
C THR A 542 11.48 6.49 19.29
N VAL A 543 10.56 5.61 18.85
CA VAL A 543 9.16 5.96 18.53
C VAL A 543 8.19 5.21 19.45
N GLN A 544 7.04 5.82 19.75
CA GLN A 544 6.03 5.23 20.63
C GLN A 544 4.60 5.62 20.25
N ILE A 545 3.64 4.77 20.63
CA ILE A 545 2.19 5.05 20.67
C ILE A 545 1.67 4.71 22.07
N PRO A 546 1.80 5.63 23.05
CA PRO A 546 1.82 5.31 24.48
C PRO A 546 0.52 4.69 25.00
N GLU A 547 -0.60 4.85 24.29
CA GLU A 547 -1.88 4.22 24.61
C GLU A 547 -1.87 2.70 24.40
N ILE A 548 -0.80 2.14 23.80
CA ILE A 548 -0.62 0.72 23.53
C ILE A 548 0.62 0.21 24.28
N SER A 549 0.45 -0.82 25.11
CA SER A 549 1.53 -1.45 25.86
C SER A 549 2.57 -2.12 24.94
N ASN A 550 3.84 -2.12 25.35
CA ASN A 550 4.96 -2.77 24.65
C ASN A 550 5.23 -2.28 23.21
N ASN A 551 5.01 -0.99 22.97
CA ASN A 551 5.12 -0.36 21.64
C ASN A 551 6.54 0.11 21.26
N ARG A 552 7.57 -0.19 22.05
CA ARG A 552 8.87 0.48 21.94
C ARG A 552 9.87 -0.33 21.12
N PRO A 553 10.49 0.24 20.07
CA PRO A 553 11.57 -0.43 19.37
C PRO A 553 12.86 -0.43 20.21
N TYR A 554 13.50 -1.60 20.31
CA TYR A 554 14.86 -1.73 20.83
C TYR A 554 15.88 -1.52 19.70
N GLY A 555 17.04 -0.93 20.01
CA GLY A 555 18.15 -0.86 19.07
C GLY A 555 19.43 -0.28 19.67
N THR A 556 20.48 -0.18 18.86
CA THR A 556 21.79 0.32 19.31
C THR A 556 21.72 1.82 19.63
N PRO A 557 22.44 2.31 20.69
CA PRO A 557 22.48 3.74 21.06
C PRO A 557 23.17 4.63 20.00
N SER A 558 24.01 4.02 19.17
CA SER A 558 24.95 4.74 18.31
C SER A 558 25.34 3.87 17.12
N GLY A 559 25.87 4.53 16.08
CA GLY A 559 26.59 3.86 15.00
C GLY A 559 25.85 3.71 13.68
N GLY A 560 24.76 4.46 13.43
CA GLY A 560 24.01 4.47 12.16
C GLY A 560 24.82 4.81 10.90
N ARG A 561 24.29 4.53 9.69
CA ARG A 561 24.89 4.93 8.40
C ARG A 561 24.92 6.46 8.34
N GLY A 562 26.11 7.06 8.37
CA GLY A 562 26.25 8.51 8.55
C GLY A 562 25.62 9.03 9.85
N GLY A 563 25.47 8.18 10.88
CA GLY A 563 24.78 8.48 12.14
C GLY A 563 23.27 8.18 12.16
N PHE A 564 22.66 7.81 11.03
CA PHE A 564 21.22 7.51 10.95
C PHE A 564 20.86 6.05 11.15
N ILE A 565 19.78 5.82 11.88
CA ILE A 565 19.19 4.51 12.18
C ILE A 565 17.68 4.52 11.90
N TRP A 566 17.13 3.36 11.55
CA TRP A 566 15.69 3.14 11.52
C TRP A 566 15.19 2.66 12.88
N LYS A 567 14.05 3.20 13.31
CA LYS A 567 13.33 2.75 14.50
C LYS A 567 11.89 2.50 14.11
N ALA A 568 11.41 1.28 14.24
CA ALA A 568 10.05 0.93 13.83
C ALA A 568 9.37 0.02 14.85
N THR A 569 8.08 0.22 15.03
CA THR A 569 7.23 -0.62 15.88
C THR A 569 5.97 -1.00 15.10
N VAL A 570 5.57 -2.26 15.20
CA VAL A 570 4.34 -2.77 14.61
C VAL A 570 3.35 -3.06 15.72
N ILE A 571 2.17 -2.45 15.62
CA ILE A 571 1.18 -2.44 16.69
C ILE A 571 -0.20 -2.75 16.13
N THR A 572 -0.96 -3.59 16.84
CA THR A 572 -2.40 -3.74 16.59
C THR A 572 -3.14 -2.75 17.47
N VAL A 573 -3.91 -1.85 16.85
CA VAL A 573 -4.67 -0.83 17.56
C VAL A 573 -5.81 -1.50 18.32
N PRO A 574 -5.95 -1.28 19.64
CA PRO A 574 -7.04 -1.84 20.42
C PRO A 574 -8.41 -1.44 19.84
N THR A 575 -9.36 -2.38 19.82
CA THR A 575 -10.73 -2.09 19.36
C THR A 575 -11.43 -1.04 20.21
N THR A 576 -10.96 -0.84 21.44
CA THR A 576 -11.45 0.16 22.41
C THR A 576 -10.75 1.52 22.31
N ALA A 577 -9.73 1.68 21.46
CA ALA A 577 -8.93 2.91 21.42
C ALA A 577 -9.79 4.15 21.08
N THR A 578 -9.75 5.17 21.93
CA THR A 578 -10.49 6.43 21.74
C THR A 578 -9.59 7.56 21.23
N ALA A 579 -8.29 7.47 21.50
CA ALA A 579 -7.25 8.36 21.02
C ALA A 579 -5.96 7.56 20.80
N LEU A 580 -5.11 8.04 19.90
CA LEU A 580 -3.74 7.55 19.70
C LEU A 580 -2.82 8.76 19.54
N THR A 581 -1.70 8.73 20.25
CA THR A 581 -0.65 9.75 20.18
C THR A 581 0.59 9.12 19.57
N VAL A 582 1.22 9.79 18.60
CA VAL A 582 2.53 9.38 18.08
C VAL A 582 3.59 10.23 18.77
N ARG A 583 4.65 9.58 19.27
CA ARG A 583 5.78 10.27 19.91
C ARG A 583 7.09 9.98 19.17
N ALA A 584 7.79 11.05 18.82
CA ALA A 584 9.20 11.05 18.47
C ALA A 584 10.00 11.27 19.77
N VAL A 585 10.48 10.18 20.37
CA VAL A 585 11.06 10.17 21.70
C VAL A 585 12.56 10.37 21.63
N LEU A 586 13.02 11.53 22.12
CA LEU A 586 14.44 11.78 22.27
C LEU A 586 15.02 10.83 23.31
N ASP A 587 14.48 10.76 24.54
CA ASP A 587 14.95 9.83 25.56
C ASP A 587 13.90 9.57 26.65
N THR A 588 14.04 8.46 27.37
CA THR A 588 13.28 8.12 28.58
C THR A 588 13.78 8.84 29.83
N ALA A 589 12.97 8.85 30.88
CA ALA A 589 13.35 9.38 32.20
C ALA A 589 14.75 8.91 32.66
N GLY A 590 15.48 9.82 33.31
CA GLY A 590 16.88 9.64 33.72
C GLY A 590 17.92 10.03 32.67
N GLY A 591 17.53 10.74 31.61
CA GLY A 591 18.45 11.28 30.60
C GLY A 591 19.24 12.48 31.14
N ALA A 592 20.47 12.66 30.67
CA ALA A 592 21.28 13.82 31.01
C ALA A 592 20.95 15.01 30.09
N ALA A 593 20.95 16.23 30.63
CA ALA A 593 20.82 17.44 29.82
C ALA A 593 21.92 17.50 28.75
N GLY A 594 21.55 17.85 27.52
CA GLY A 594 22.47 17.93 26.38
C GLY A 594 22.47 16.72 25.43
N ASN A 595 21.76 15.63 25.76
CA ASN A 595 21.46 14.58 24.77
C ASN A 595 20.62 15.17 23.63
N TRP A 596 20.89 14.72 22.40
CA TRP A 596 20.13 15.16 21.23
C TRP A 596 20.05 14.07 20.16
N CYS A 597 19.04 14.17 19.30
CA CYS A 597 18.88 13.38 18.09
C CYS A 597 18.10 14.20 17.05
N THR A 598 18.22 13.83 15.79
CA THR A 598 17.47 14.47 14.70
C THR A 598 16.57 13.44 14.05
N PHE A 599 15.25 13.62 14.18
CA PHE A 599 14.29 12.86 13.41
C PHE A 599 14.22 13.46 12.02
N ASP A 600 14.65 12.68 11.04
CA ASP A 600 14.58 13.07 9.63
C ASP A 600 13.13 13.02 9.15
N ARG A 601 12.46 11.89 9.40
CA ARG A 601 11.04 11.69 9.10
C ARG A 601 10.43 10.57 9.94
N LEU A 602 9.11 10.65 10.12
CA LEU A 602 8.27 9.61 10.72
C LEU A 602 7.16 9.21 9.74
N THR A 603 6.90 7.91 9.68
CA THR A 603 5.82 7.33 8.88
C THR A 603 4.90 6.50 9.75
N LEU A 604 3.59 6.64 9.54
CA LEU A 604 2.58 5.76 10.13
C LEU A 604 1.79 5.12 9.00
N THR A 605 1.79 3.80 8.91
CA THR A 605 1.16 3.08 7.80
C THR A 605 0.19 2.04 8.30
N ALA A 606 -0.90 1.80 7.56
CA ALA A 606 -1.76 0.65 7.84
C ALA A 606 -1.12 -0.62 7.27
N GLY A 607 -1.27 -1.73 8.00
CA GLY A 607 -0.66 -3.02 7.68
C GLY A 607 0.50 -3.35 8.60
N THR A 608 1.28 -4.34 8.17
CA THR A 608 2.38 -4.94 8.95
C THR A 608 3.75 -4.64 8.35
N ILE A 609 3.80 -4.03 7.17
CA ILE A 609 5.00 -3.72 6.41
C ILE A 609 5.40 -2.26 6.67
N PRO A 610 6.62 -1.98 7.18
CA PRO A 610 7.13 -0.62 7.26
C PRO A 610 7.29 -0.04 5.85
N GLN A 611 6.69 1.12 5.60
CA GLN A 611 6.88 1.85 4.35
C GLN A 611 7.62 3.16 4.61
N ASP A 612 8.40 3.53 3.62
CA ASP A 612 9.14 4.77 3.54
C ASP A 612 8.61 5.55 2.34
N PHE A 613 8.37 6.84 2.54
CA PHE A 613 7.65 7.68 1.57
C PHE A 613 8.56 8.73 0.93
N TYR A 614 9.86 8.42 0.83
CA TYR A 614 10.87 9.33 0.32
C TYR A 614 11.78 8.70 -0.74
#